data_AF-A0A2E3PSB7-F1
#
_entry.id   AF-A0A2E3PSB7-F1
#
_cell.length_a   1.000
_cell.length_b   1.000
_cell.length_c   1.000
_cell.angle_alpha   90.00
_cell.angle_beta   90.00
_cell.angle_gamma   90.00
#
_symmetry.space_group_name_H-M   'P 1'
#
loop_
_entity.id
_entity.type
_entity.pdbx_description
1 polymer ?
#
loop_
_entity_poly.entity_id
_entity_poly.type
_entity_poly.pdbx_seq_one_letter_code
_entity_poly.pdbx_strand_id
1 'polypeptide(L)'
;MLRLLLLRHAKSDWHDTSALDHDRTLNARGRGAAPAIGEHMARHGLMPDKVLCSTAQRARETLALVLPHLAGEIDIRITRGIYDESEMDYVDFIRALGGGSRTLMLIGHNPAMRDTALELVGGGNPSLVEAIEGKYPTAALAVIDFAANRWSDVERASGRILAYCLPRHLPAAMTSLSALPEAANDGGDTSPDTTDGA
;
A
#
# COMPACT_ATOMS: atom_id res chain seq x y z
N MET A 1 -6.57 -16.06 -14.16
CA MET A 1 -7.04 -15.26 -13.01
C MET A 1 -6.06 -14.13 -12.76
N LEU A 2 -6.56 -12.92 -12.64
CA LEU A 2 -5.82 -11.70 -12.32
C LEU A 2 -6.38 -11.10 -11.03
N ARG A 3 -5.53 -10.41 -10.26
CA ARG A 3 -5.93 -9.71 -9.04
C ARG A 3 -5.54 -8.25 -9.10
N LEU A 4 -6.50 -7.37 -8.80
CA LEU A 4 -6.30 -5.94 -8.69
C LEU A 4 -6.38 -5.51 -7.23
N LEU A 5 -5.36 -4.78 -6.80
CA LEU A 5 -5.25 -4.13 -5.50
C LEU A 5 -5.37 -2.62 -5.74
N LEU A 6 -6.56 -2.06 -5.49
CA LEU A 6 -6.77 -0.61 -5.58
C LEU A 6 -6.47 0.00 -4.22
N LEU A 7 -5.42 0.81 -4.11
CA LEU A 7 -5.03 1.47 -2.86
C LEU A 7 -5.08 2.98 -3.03
N ARG A 8 -6.02 3.64 -2.36
CA ARG A 8 -5.98 5.11 -2.29
C ARG A 8 -4.78 5.54 -1.44
N HIS A 9 -4.07 6.59 -1.85
CA HIS A 9 -3.00 7.18 -1.05
C HIS A 9 -3.43 7.44 0.42
N ALA A 10 -2.48 7.34 1.35
CA ALA A 10 -2.69 7.60 2.75
C ALA A 10 -2.91 9.10 3.02
N LYS A 11 -3.35 9.43 4.25
CA LYS A 11 -3.79 10.80 4.57
C LYS A 11 -2.63 11.80 4.44
N SER A 12 -2.79 12.79 3.58
CA SER A 12 -1.84 13.89 3.36
C SER A 12 -2.07 15.06 4.32
N ASP A 13 -1.05 15.88 4.49
CA ASP A 13 -1.15 17.14 5.21
C ASP A 13 -1.63 18.27 4.29
N TRP A 14 -2.13 19.34 4.90
CA TRP A 14 -2.42 20.63 4.28
C TRP A 14 -1.58 21.75 4.91
N HIS A 15 -0.64 21.40 5.80
CA HIS A 15 0.04 22.37 6.65
C HIS A 15 0.88 23.40 5.90
N ASP A 16 1.33 23.10 4.68
CA ASP A 16 2.10 24.03 3.88
C ASP A 16 1.21 24.62 2.78
N THR A 17 0.64 25.79 3.06
CA THR A 17 -0.18 26.56 2.10
C THR A 17 0.64 27.06 0.89
N SER A 18 1.96 26.89 0.91
CA SER A 18 2.86 27.23 -0.21
C SER A 18 3.17 26.05 -1.14
N ALA A 19 2.93 24.81 -0.70
CA ALA A 19 3.22 23.62 -1.50
C ALA A 19 2.14 23.42 -2.58
N LEU A 20 2.58 23.14 -3.81
CA LEU A 20 1.70 22.69 -4.88
C LEU A 20 1.00 21.39 -4.45
N ASP A 21 -0.26 21.15 -4.86
CA ASP A 21 -1.00 19.97 -4.41
C ASP A 21 -0.22 18.66 -4.64
N HIS A 22 0.50 18.59 -5.77
CA HIS A 22 1.32 17.45 -6.17
C HIS A 22 2.41 17.11 -5.14
N ASP A 23 3.00 18.13 -4.50
CA ASP A 23 4.12 18.01 -3.57
C ASP A 23 3.70 17.75 -2.12
N ARG A 24 2.38 17.70 -1.85
CA ARG A 24 1.87 17.46 -0.50
C ARG A 24 2.30 16.11 0.05
N THR A 25 2.94 16.12 1.22
CA THR A 25 3.41 14.94 1.94
C THR A 25 2.30 14.28 2.77
N LEU A 26 2.55 13.07 3.27
CA LEU A 26 1.71 12.43 4.27
C LEU A 26 1.71 13.20 5.60
N ASN A 27 0.61 13.14 6.35
CA ASN A 27 0.58 13.56 7.75
C ASN A 27 0.86 12.37 8.69
N ALA A 28 0.94 12.61 9.99
CA ALA A 28 1.20 11.57 10.99
C ALA A 28 0.21 10.39 10.92
N ARG A 29 -1.09 10.65 10.70
CA ARG A 29 -2.09 9.58 10.54
C ARG A 29 -1.85 8.76 9.28
N GLY A 30 -1.47 9.41 8.18
CA GLY A 30 -1.11 8.74 6.93
C GLY A 30 0.12 7.85 7.09
N ARG A 31 1.16 8.35 7.79
CA ARG A 31 2.39 7.62 8.06
C ARG A 31 2.18 6.40 8.96
N GLY A 32 1.20 6.42 9.86
CA GLY A 32 0.80 5.23 10.63
C GLY A 32 -0.10 4.26 9.86
N ALA A 33 -0.95 4.76 8.96
CA ALA A 33 -1.91 3.93 8.22
C ALA A 33 -1.27 3.11 7.08
N ALA A 34 -0.30 3.66 6.37
CA ALA A 34 0.31 2.99 5.22
C ALA A 34 1.05 1.69 5.60
N PRO A 35 1.90 1.65 6.64
CA PRO A 35 2.53 0.40 7.10
C PRO A 35 1.50 -0.64 7.55
N ALA A 36 0.44 -0.23 8.29
CA ALA A 36 -0.61 -1.15 8.73
C ALA A 36 -1.32 -1.85 7.55
N ILE A 37 -1.50 -1.14 6.42
CA ILE A 37 -1.99 -1.72 5.17
C ILE A 37 -0.98 -2.71 4.60
N GLY A 38 0.32 -2.36 4.54
CA GLY A 38 1.38 -3.26 4.10
C GLY A 38 1.44 -4.55 4.93
N GLU A 39 1.39 -4.46 6.26
CA GLU A 39 1.35 -5.61 7.16
C GLU A 39 0.09 -6.46 6.96
N HIS A 40 -1.05 -5.82 6.72
CA HIS A 40 -2.29 -6.53 6.41
C HIS A 40 -2.16 -7.28 5.08
N MET A 41 -1.57 -6.66 4.05
CA MET A 41 -1.29 -7.29 2.77
C MET A 41 -0.38 -8.51 2.94
N ALA A 42 0.71 -8.37 3.70
CA ALA A 42 1.65 -9.45 4.03
C ALA A 42 0.93 -10.65 4.67
N ARG A 43 0.15 -10.39 5.72
CA ARG A 43 -0.57 -11.43 6.47
C ARG A 43 -1.60 -12.19 5.63
N HIS A 44 -2.14 -11.58 4.58
CA HIS A 44 -3.18 -12.18 3.73
C HIS A 44 -2.65 -12.61 2.35
N GLY A 45 -1.33 -12.56 2.13
CA GLY A 45 -0.73 -12.93 0.85
C GLY A 45 -1.13 -12.03 -0.32
N LEU A 46 -1.47 -10.76 -0.07
CA LEU A 46 -1.83 -9.78 -1.09
C LEU A 46 -0.57 -9.14 -1.68
N MET A 47 0.24 -9.95 -2.36
CA MET A 47 1.55 -9.55 -2.88
C MET A 47 1.44 -9.16 -4.36
N PRO A 48 1.56 -7.86 -4.72
CA PRO A 48 1.62 -7.44 -6.10
C PRO A 48 2.96 -7.80 -6.72
N ASP A 49 2.94 -8.25 -7.97
CA ASP A 49 4.13 -8.39 -8.82
C ASP A 49 4.32 -7.14 -9.72
N LYS A 50 3.32 -6.24 -9.75
CA LYS A 50 3.42 -4.93 -10.39
C LYS A 50 2.68 -3.84 -9.62
N VAL A 51 3.27 -2.64 -9.58
CA VAL A 51 2.68 -1.44 -8.99
C VAL A 51 2.64 -0.31 -9.99
N LEU A 52 1.47 0.28 -10.18
CA LEU A 52 1.29 1.56 -10.85
C LEU A 52 1.02 2.62 -9.77
N CYS A 53 1.85 3.65 -9.69
CA CYS A 53 1.72 4.67 -8.65
C CYS A 53 1.73 6.07 -9.25
N SER A 54 0.83 6.93 -8.76
CA SER A 54 0.82 8.35 -9.10
C SER A 54 2.17 9.01 -8.75
N THR A 55 2.57 9.99 -9.56
CA THR A 55 3.75 10.83 -9.29
C THR A 55 3.64 11.71 -8.04
N ALA A 56 2.43 12.03 -7.56
CA ALA A 56 2.23 12.87 -6.39
C ALA A 56 2.97 12.34 -5.15
N GLN A 57 3.58 13.26 -4.38
CA GLN A 57 4.41 12.98 -3.22
C GLN A 57 3.70 12.05 -2.21
N ARG A 58 2.45 12.36 -1.81
CA ARG A 58 1.62 11.51 -0.93
C ARG A 58 1.43 10.07 -1.41
N ALA A 59 1.32 9.84 -2.72
CA ALA A 59 1.17 8.50 -3.29
C ALA A 59 2.50 7.73 -3.22
N ARG A 60 3.60 8.39 -3.57
CA ARG A 60 4.96 7.84 -3.47
C ARG A 60 5.37 7.51 -2.04
N GLU A 61 5.04 8.39 -1.08
CA GLU A 61 5.26 8.12 0.34
C GLU A 61 4.39 6.96 0.84
N THR A 62 3.15 6.85 0.37
CA THR A 62 2.30 5.69 0.70
C THR A 62 2.95 4.40 0.20
N LEU A 63 3.42 4.38 -1.05
CA LEU A 63 4.13 3.24 -1.62
C LEU A 63 5.39 2.89 -0.81
N ALA A 64 6.22 3.89 -0.50
CA ALA A 64 7.47 3.70 0.25
C ALA A 64 7.24 3.08 1.65
N LEU A 65 6.09 3.36 2.27
CA LEU A 65 5.71 2.80 3.57
C LEU A 65 5.04 1.43 3.48
N VAL A 66 4.45 1.07 2.33
CA VAL A 66 3.87 -0.25 2.09
C VAL A 66 4.92 -1.27 1.64
N LEU A 67 5.86 -0.86 0.79
CA LEU A 67 6.88 -1.72 0.17
C LEU A 67 7.66 -2.62 1.14
N PRO A 68 8.11 -2.15 2.33
CA PRO A 68 8.89 -2.99 3.24
C PRO A 68 8.17 -4.25 3.75
N HIS A 69 6.84 -4.28 3.62
CA HIS A 69 6.02 -5.42 4.03
C HIS A 69 5.71 -6.39 2.88
N LEU A 70 6.09 -6.03 1.64
CA LEU A 70 5.84 -6.85 0.46
C LEU A 70 7.07 -7.70 0.15
N ALA A 71 6.84 -8.88 -0.40
CA ALA A 71 7.90 -9.81 -0.79
C ALA A 71 7.89 -10.04 -2.31
N GLY A 72 9.06 -10.43 -2.83
CA GLY A 72 9.26 -10.72 -4.26
C GLY A 72 9.75 -9.54 -5.08
N GLU A 73 10.06 -9.81 -6.35
CA GLU A 73 10.39 -8.77 -7.32
C GLU A 73 9.10 -8.05 -7.76
N ILE A 74 9.09 -6.72 -7.63
CA ILE A 74 7.92 -5.89 -7.93
C ILE A 74 8.31 -4.90 -9.03
N ASP A 75 7.65 -4.98 -10.18
CA ASP A 75 7.77 -3.97 -11.24
C ASP A 75 7.02 -2.69 -10.82
N ILE A 76 7.75 -1.63 -10.48
CA ILE A 76 7.16 -0.36 -10.03
C ILE A 76 7.23 0.66 -11.16
N ARG A 77 6.06 1.15 -11.59
CA ARG A 77 5.92 2.24 -12.55
C ARG A 77 5.27 3.46 -11.91
N ILE A 78 6.02 4.53 -11.80
CA ILE A 78 5.52 5.85 -11.39
C ILE A 78 5.06 6.61 -12.64
N THR A 79 3.80 7.07 -12.68
CA THR A 79 3.25 7.73 -13.87
C THR A 79 2.38 8.94 -13.53
N ARG A 80 2.44 9.97 -14.38
CA ARG A 80 1.72 11.23 -14.18
C ARG A 80 0.22 11.11 -14.48
N GLY A 81 -0.16 10.29 -15.46
CA GLY A 81 -1.56 10.14 -15.83
C GLY A 81 -2.47 9.53 -14.74
N ILE A 82 -1.92 8.92 -13.67
CA ILE A 82 -2.73 8.51 -12.50
C ILE A 82 -3.12 9.73 -11.64
N TYR A 83 -2.36 10.82 -11.71
CA TYR A 83 -2.65 12.08 -11.02
C TYR A 83 -3.50 13.01 -11.90
N ASP A 84 -3.19 13.10 -13.20
CA ASP A 84 -3.88 13.99 -14.13
C ASP A 84 -5.17 13.29 -14.66
N GLU A 85 -6.32 13.62 -14.07
CA GLU A 85 -7.64 13.02 -14.39
C GLU A 85 -8.11 13.25 -15.85
N SER A 86 -7.40 14.05 -16.64
CA SER A 86 -7.78 14.45 -18.00
C SER A 86 -7.26 13.56 -19.11
N GLU A 87 -6.29 12.66 -18.85
CA GLU A 87 -5.59 11.93 -19.92
C GLU A 87 -6.16 10.52 -20.18
N MET A 88 -6.53 9.80 -19.13
CA MET A 88 -6.97 8.39 -19.22
C MET A 88 -7.59 7.96 -17.88
N ASP A 89 -8.67 7.17 -17.92
CA ASP A 89 -9.25 6.62 -16.68
C ASP A 89 -8.39 5.48 -16.13
N TYR A 90 -8.61 5.08 -14.87
CA TYR A 90 -7.80 4.03 -14.25
C TYR A 90 -8.05 2.65 -14.86
N VAL A 91 -9.23 2.38 -15.45
CA VAL A 91 -9.51 1.10 -16.13
C VAL A 91 -8.63 0.95 -17.36
N ASP A 92 -8.47 2.02 -18.13
CA ASP A 92 -7.57 2.07 -19.27
C ASP A 92 -6.10 1.94 -18.83
N PHE A 93 -5.69 2.56 -17.72
CA PHE A 93 -4.36 2.34 -17.16
C PHE A 93 -4.13 0.88 -16.75
N ILE A 94 -5.11 0.26 -16.11
CA ILE A 94 -5.05 -1.15 -15.70
C ILE A 94 -4.87 -2.03 -16.94
N ARG A 95 -5.69 -1.82 -17.98
CA ARG A 95 -5.63 -2.57 -19.24
C ARG A 95 -4.31 -2.40 -19.98
N ALA A 96 -3.86 -1.15 -20.12
CA ALA A 96 -2.69 -0.80 -20.93
C ALA A 96 -1.37 -1.16 -20.22
N LEU A 97 -1.30 -0.96 -18.89
CA LEU A 97 -0.04 -1.06 -18.16
C LEU A 97 0.05 -2.29 -17.24
N GLY A 98 -1.04 -3.05 -17.03
CA GLY A 98 -1.00 -4.27 -16.23
C GLY A 98 -0.04 -5.32 -16.80
N GLY A 99 0.09 -5.41 -18.13
CA GLY A 99 1.09 -6.25 -18.79
C GLY A 99 0.99 -7.73 -18.42
N GLY A 100 2.13 -8.35 -18.07
CA GLY A 100 2.21 -9.77 -17.68
C GLY A 100 1.96 -10.07 -16.20
N SER A 101 1.64 -9.05 -15.40
CA SER A 101 1.49 -9.17 -13.95
C SER A 101 0.27 -10.03 -13.60
N ARG A 102 0.34 -10.83 -12.53
CA ARG A 102 -0.83 -11.58 -12.01
C ARG A 102 -1.55 -10.78 -10.95
N THR A 103 -0.81 -9.98 -10.17
CA THR A 103 -1.36 -9.12 -9.13
C THR A 103 -0.89 -7.69 -9.34
N LEU A 104 -1.78 -6.86 -9.87
CA LEU A 104 -1.53 -5.44 -10.10
C LEU A 104 -2.00 -4.63 -8.89
N MET A 105 -1.13 -3.78 -8.36
CA MET A 105 -1.53 -2.72 -7.42
C MET A 105 -1.55 -1.37 -8.11
N LEU A 106 -2.61 -0.60 -7.91
CA LEU A 106 -2.71 0.79 -8.35
C LEU A 106 -2.78 1.69 -7.11
N ILE A 107 -1.89 2.68 -7.01
CA ILE A 107 -1.86 3.69 -5.97
C ILE A 107 -2.15 5.07 -6.54
N GLY A 108 -3.23 5.68 -6.09
CA GLY A 108 -3.80 6.88 -6.72
C GLY A 108 -4.81 7.59 -5.83
N HIS A 109 -5.74 8.31 -6.45
CA HIS A 109 -6.56 9.34 -5.82
C HIS A 109 -8.06 9.08 -5.96
N ASN A 110 -8.83 9.73 -5.09
CA ASN A 110 -10.27 9.84 -5.28
C ASN A 110 -10.57 11.10 -6.11
N PRO A 111 -11.67 11.10 -6.90
CA PRO A 111 -12.73 10.09 -6.91
C PRO A 111 -12.41 8.81 -7.72
N ALA A 112 -11.46 8.88 -8.65
CA ALA A 112 -11.15 7.80 -9.60
C ALA A 112 -11.01 6.40 -8.98
N MET A 113 -10.38 6.25 -7.81
CA MET A 113 -10.31 4.97 -7.09
C MET A 113 -11.66 4.32 -6.81
N ARG A 114 -12.61 5.12 -6.30
CA ARG A 114 -13.95 4.64 -5.97
C ARG A 114 -14.67 4.25 -7.24
N ASP A 115 -14.65 5.13 -8.23
CA ASP A 115 -15.40 4.95 -9.47
C ASP A 115 -14.89 3.72 -10.23
N THR A 116 -13.57 3.53 -10.28
CA THR A 116 -12.93 2.33 -10.86
C THR A 116 -13.36 1.04 -10.15
N ALA A 117 -13.41 1.06 -8.82
CA ALA A 117 -13.84 -0.11 -8.05
C ALA A 117 -15.31 -0.46 -8.36
N LEU A 118 -16.20 0.53 -8.38
CA LEU A 118 -17.62 0.33 -8.67
C LEU A 118 -17.87 -0.06 -10.13
N GLU A 119 -17.08 0.48 -11.05
CA GLU A 119 -17.17 0.17 -12.47
C GLU A 119 -16.74 -1.27 -12.79
N LEU A 120 -15.68 -1.76 -12.14
CA LEU A 120 -15.13 -3.07 -12.44
C LEU A 120 -15.86 -4.22 -11.72
N VAL A 121 -16.48 -3.97 -10.57
CA VAL A 121 -17.12 -5.02 -9.77
C VAL A 121 -18.51 -5.35 -10.33
N GLY A 122 -18.71 -6.61 -10.74
CA GLY A 122 -20.02 -7.16 -11.10
C GLY A 122 -20.48 -8.32 -10.24
N GLY A 123 -19.69 -8.74 -9.25
CA GLY A 123 -20.07 -9.77 -8.29
C GLY A 123 -19.21 -9.75 -7.02
N GLY A 124 -19.54 -10.63 -6.07
CA GLY A 124 -18.88 -10.70 -4.76
C GLY A 124 -19.85 -10.42 -3.63
N ASN A 125 -19.34 -9.99 -2.48
CA ASN A 125 -20.18 -9.65 -1.32
C ASN A 125 -20.83 -8.26 -1.52
N PRO A 126 -22.17 -8.15 -1.60
CA PRO A 126 -22.86 -6.87 -1.82
C PRO A 126 -22.58 -5.82 -0.74
N SER A 127 -22.39 -6.23 0.52
CA SER A 127 -22.10 -5.28 1.61
C SER A 127 -20.73 -4.61 1.46
N LEU A 128 -19.79 -5.22 0.73
CA LEU A 128 -18.52 -4.57 0.39
C LEU A 128 -18.70 -3.50 -0.69
N VAL A 129 -19.59 -3.75 -1.65
CA VAL A 129 -19.96 -2.79 -2.70
C VAL A 129 -20.64 -1.59 -2.07
N GLU A 130 -21.65 -1.81 -1.22
CA GLU A 130 -22.33 -0.75 -0.46
C GLU A 130 -21.35 0.08 0.38
N ALA A 131 -20.36 -0.56 1.01
CA ALA A 131 -19.33 0.15 1.77
C ALA A 131 -18.45 1.07 0.88
N ILE A 132 -18.13 0.63 -0.34
CA ILE A 132 -17.39 1.42 -1.34
C ILE A 132 -18.24 2.59 -1.86
N GLU A 133 -19.52 2.34 -2.15
CA GLU A 133 -20.50 3.36 -2.54
C GLU A 133 -20.63 4.45 -1.47
N GLY A 134 -20.62 4.07 -0.18
CA GLY A 134 -20.63 5.02 0.91
C GLY A 134 -19.40 5.91 0.93
N LYS A 135 -18.19 5.32 0.89
CA LYS A 135 -16.93 6.08 0.91
C LYS A 135 -15.72 5.23 0.55
N TYR A 136 -14.74 5.88 -0.10
CA TYR A 136 -13.38 5.34 -0.31
C TYR A 136 -12.32 6.21 0.42
N PRO A 137 -12.09 6.03 1.74
CA PRO A 137 -11.22 6.91 2.52
C PRO A 137 -9.74 6.68 2.21
N THR A 138 -8.87 7.58 2.68
CA THR A 138 -7.41 7.47 2.51
C THR A 138 -6.86 6.16 3.08
N ALA A 139 -5.91 5.55 2.37
CA ALA A 139 -5.34 4.23 2.67
C ALA A 139 -6.36 3.07 2.68
N ALA A 140 -7.56 3.25 2.11
CA ALA A 140 -8.44 2.12 1.85
C ALA A 140 -7.89 1.26 0.70
N LEU A 141 -8.02 -0.06 0.83
CA LEU A 141 -7.58 -1.06 -0.13
C LEU A 141 -8.77 -1.93 -0.56
N ALA A 142 -9.08 -1.95 -1.85
CA ALA A 142 -10.03 -2.92 -2.43
C ALA A 142 -9.28 -4.04 -3.14
N VAL A 143 -9.74 -5.28 -2.98
CA VAL A 143 -9.18 -6.49 -3.61
C VAL A 143 -10.22 -7.08 -4.55
N ILE A 144 -9.92 -7.06 -5.84
CA ILE A 144 -10.84 -7.48 -6.91
C ILE A 144 -10.17 -8.56 -7.75
N ASP A 145 -10.80 -9.71 -7.90
CA ASP A 145 -10.31 -10.80 -8.76
C ASP A 145 -11.09 -10.84 -10.08
N PHE A 146 -10.37 -11.16 -11.16
CA PHE A 146 -10.93 -11.29 -12.51
C PHE A 146 -10.65 -12.69 -13.05
N ALA A 147 -11.66 -13.27 -13.71
CA ALA A 147 -11.51 -14.53 -14.45
C ALA A 147 -10.61 -14.38 -15.70
N ALA A 148 -10.38 -13.13 -16.15
CA ALA A 148 -9.52 -12.80 -17.28
C ALA A 148 -8.09 -13.37 -17.14
N ASN A 149 -7.43 -13.52 -18.29
CA ASN A 149 -6.05 -13.99 -18.38
C ASN A 149 -5.05 -12.89 -18.74
N ARG A 150 -5.52 -11.78 -19.33
CA ARG A 150 -4.74 -10.58 -19.64
C ARG A 150 -5.47 -9.34 -19.13
N TRP A 151 -4.71 -8.33 -18.72
CA TRP A 151 -5.29 -7.07 -18.23
C TRP A 151 -6.07 -6.34 -19.31
N SER A 152 -5.66 -6.45 -20.58
CA SER A 152 -6.39 -5.91 -21.74
C SER A 152 -7.83 -6.43 -21.86
N ASP A 153 -8.09 -7.61 -21.31
CA ASP A 153 -9.37 -8.32 -21.45
C ASP A 153 -10.28 -8.08 -20.22
N VAL A 154 -9.86 -7.25 -19.26
CA VAL A 154 -10.68 -6.89 -18.11
C VAL A 154 -11.82 -6.00 -18.58
N GLU A 155 -13.06 -6.46 -18.42
CA GLU A 155 -14.26 -5.72 -18.78
C GLU A 155 -14.89 -5.02 -17.56
N ARG A 156 -15.74 -4.02 -17.83
CA ARG A 156 -16.58 -3.41 -16.79
C ARG A 156 -17.50 -4.49 -16.20
N ALA A 157 -17.78 -4.39 -14.91
CA ALA A 157 -18.59 -5.36 -14.16
C ALA A 157 -18.15 -6.84 -14.32
N SER A 158 -16.88 -7.12 -14.61
CA SER A 158 -16.35 -8.49 -14.74
C SER A 158 -15.59 -8.98 -13.50
N GLY A 159 -15.28 -8.06 -12.59
CA GLY A 159 -14.53 -8.33 -11.37
C GLY A 159 -15.40 -8.83 -10.23
N ARG A 160 -14.81 -9.65 -9.36
CA ARG A 160 -15.40 -10.08 -8.10
C ARG A 160 -14.69 -9.39 -6.93
N ILE A 161 -15.41 -8.57 -6.15
CA ILE A 161 -14.85 -7.99 -4.92
C ILE A 161 -14.66 -9.09 -3.87
N LEU A 162 -13.44 -9.21 -3.35
CA LEU A 162 -13.07 -10.18 -2.32
C LEU A 162 -12.92 -9.54 -0.95
N ALA A 163 -12.34 -8.35 -0.89
CA ALA A 163 -12.11 -7.64 0.36
C ALA A 163 -12.11 -6.13 0.13
N TYR A 164 -12.49 -5.40 1.19
CA TYR A 164 -12.37 -3.96 1.27
C TYR A 164 -11.84 -3.59 2.65
N CYS A 165 -10.58 -3.20 2.71
CA CYS A 165 -9.82 -3.02 3.94
C CYS A 165 -9.72 -1.53 4.26
N LEU A 166 -10.06 -1.17 5.49
CA LEU A 166 -9.98 0.18 6.01
C LEU A 166 -8.95 0.25 7.13
N PRO A 167 -8.01 1.21 7.13
CA PRO A 167 -6.96 1.30 8.15
C PRO A 167 -7.49 1.32 9.59
N ARG A 168 -8.63 1.98 9.81
CA ARG A 168 -9.29 2.07 11.13
C ARG A 168 -9.79 0.72 11.68
N HIS A 169 -9.89 -0.31 10.85
CA HIS A 169 -10.31 -1.66 11.25
C HIS A 169 -9.13 -2.63 11.32
N LEU A 170 -7.90 -2.16 11.08
CA LEU A 170 -6.70 -2.96 11.19
C LEU A 170 -6.13 -2.86 12.61
N PRO A 171 -5.52 -3.93 13.13
CA PRO A 171 -4.73 -3.84 14.35
C PRO A 171 -3.61 -2.81 14.15
N ALA A 172 -3.27 -2.07 15.21
CA ALA A 172 -2.17 -1.13 15.16
C ALA A 172 -0.87 -1.87 14.80
N ALA A 173 -0.07 -1.28 13.91
CA ALA A 173 1.22 -1.84 13.52
C ALA A 173 2.08 -2.10 14.76
N MET A 174 2.48 -3.36 14.98
CA MET A 174 3.45 -3.68 16.02
C MET A 174 4.81 -3.24 15.49
N THR A 175 5.27 -2.07 15.91
CA THR A 175 6.66 -1.65 15.69
C THR A 175 7.56 -2.71 16.33
N SER A 176 8.25 -3.50 15.51
CA SER A 176 9.28 -4.41 15.99
C SER A 176 10.38 -3.59 16.64
N LEU A 177 10.43 -3.60 17.97
CA LEU A 177 11.55 -3.08 18.74
C LEU A 177 12.57 -4.22 18.90
N SER A 178 13.42 -4.41 17.90
CA SER A 178 14.65 -5.22 18.01
C SER A 178 15.68 -4.59 17.06
N ALA A 179 16.89 -4.18 17.46
CA ALA A 179 17.72 -4.59 18.59
C ALA A 179 18.54 -3.40 19.12
N LEU A 180 18.68 -3.30 20.44
CA LEU A 180 19.87 -2.69 21.05
C LEU A 180 20.88 -3.83 21.26
N PRO A 181 22.16 -3.67 20.90
CA PRO A 181 23.16 -4.68 21.19
C PRO A 181 23.33 -4.79 22.71
N GLU A 182 23.24 -6.01 23.24
CA GLU A 182 23.68 -6.33 24.60
C GLU A 182 25.13 -5.88 24.76
N ALA A 183 25.38 -5.06 25.78
CA ALA A 183 26.72 -4.67 26.16
C ALA A 183 27.54 -5.93 26.44
N ALA A 184 28.69 -6.03 25.77
CA ALA A 184 29.67 -7.06 25.98
C ALA A 184 30.02 -7.16 27.48
N ASN A 185 29.79 -8.34 28.04
CA ASN A 185 30.39 -8.77 29.29
C ASN A 185 31.88 -9.02 29.02
N ASP A 186 32.70 -7.98 29.21
CA ASP A 186 34.16 -8.13 29.20
C ASP A 186 34.58 -8.70 30.56
N GLY A 187 34.62 -10.03 30.61
CA GLY A 187 35.26 -10.77 31.67
C GLY A 187 36.76 -10.69 31.47
N GLY A 188 37.45 -10.01 32.39
CA GLY A 188 38.90 -10.08 32.46
C GLY A 188 39.50 -8.95 33.28
N ASP A 189 39.56 -9.12 34.61
CA ASP A 189 40.75 -8.62 35.30
C ASP A 189 41.25 -9.67 36.30
N THR A 190 42.53 -9.95 36.11
CA THR A 190 43.35 -10.99 36.68
C THR A 190 43.97 -10.47 37.97
N SER A 191 43.63 -11.07 39.13
CA SER A 191 44.52 -11.00 40.29
C SER A 191 45.84 -11.71 39.97
N PRO A 192 46.96 -11.03 40.17
CA PRO A 192 47.89 -11.52 41.18
C PRO A 192 48.48 -10.34 41.98
N ASP A 193 48.66 -10.51 43.28
CA ASP A 193 49.98 -10.78 43.85
C ASP A 193 49.91 -10.75 45.38
N THR A 194 50.80 -11.57 45.92
CA THR A 194 51.16 -11.91 47.28
C THR A 194 51.92 -10.79 48.01
N THR A 195 52.30 -11.09 49.28
CA THR A 195 53.23 -10.40 50.22
C THR A 195 52.58 -9.37 51.16
N ASP A 196 52.85 -9.31 52.47
CA ASP A 196 53.68 -10.07 53.43
C ASP A 196 53.36 -9.52 54.85
N GLY A 197 53.74 -10.23 55.91
CA GLY A 197 54.17 -9.56 57.15
C GLY A 197 53.46 -9.90 58.47
N ALA A 198 54.14 -10.78 59.23
CA ALA A 198 54.35 -10.81 60.69
C ALA A 198 53.17 -11.09 61.65
#